data_AF-A0A528BES7-F1
#
_entry.id   AF-A0A528BES7-F1
#
_cell.length_a   1.000
_cell.length_b   1.000
_cell.length_c   1.000
_cell.angle_alpha   90.00
_cell.angle_beta   90.00
_cell.angle_gamma   90.00
#
_symmetry.space_group_name_H-M   'P 1'
#
loop_
_entity.id
_entity.type
_entity.pdbx_description
1 polymer ?
#
loop_
_entity_poly.entity_id
_entity_poly.type
_entity_poly.pdbx_seq_one_letter_code
_entity_poly.pdbx_strand_id
1 'polypeptide(L)'
;MIRAAERGSNIGAITNAMLKLLDLYGAQELQAAVEEALHAGASHSRSVRDVLERRRVARGAPPPVETSLPEHVRRKDTTVRPHRLDSYDQLTLGGKDDE
;
A
#
# COMPACT_ATOMS: atom_id res chain seq x y z
N MET A 1 -8.85 16.79 -16.07
CA MET A 1 -9.97 16.30 -15.23
C MET A 1 -11.35 16.62 -15.81
N ILE A 2 -11.56 17.78 -16.44
CA ILE A 2 -12.87 18.18 -17.03
C ILE A 2 -13.42 17.13 -18.02
N ARG A 3 -12.56 16.55 -18.88
CA ARG A 3 -12.95 15.48 -19.83
C ARG A 3 -13.47 14.16 -19.23
N ALA A 4 -13.21 13.89 -17.95
CA ALA A 4 -13.74 12.70 -17.27
C ALA A 4 -15.13 12.98 -16.67
N ALA A 5 -15.34 14.20 -16.16
CA ALA A 5 -16.66 14.69 -15.76
C ALA A 5 -17.62 14.75 -16.96
N GLU A 6 -17.14 15.17 -18.12
CA GLU A 6 -17.89 15.19 -19.39
C GLU A 6 -18.36 13.80 -19.87
N ARG A 7 -17.71 12.72 -19.41
CA ARG A 7 -18.06 11.33 -19.75
C ARG A 7 -18.95 10.65 -18.71
N GLY A 8 -19.56 11.40 -17.79
CA GLY A 8 -20.45 10.88 -16.76
C GLY A 8 -19.75 10.12 -15.64
N SER A 9 -18.41 10.19 -15.54
CA SER A 9 -17.70 9.62 -14.39
C SER A 9 -17.96 10.49 -13.16
N ASN A 10 -18.38 9.85 -12.07
CA ASN A 10 -18.64 10.52 -10.80
C ASN A 10 -17.37 11.24 -10.32
N ILE A 11 -17.41 12.57 -10.32
CA ILE A 11 -16.30 13.43 -9.89
C ILE A 11 -15.88 13.10 -8.46
N GLY A 12 -16.83 12.84 -7.55
CA GLY A 12 -16.55 12.42 -6.18
C GLY A 12 -15.78 11.10 -6.11
N ALA A 13 -16.07 10.14 -6.99
CA ALA A 13 -15.32 8.90 -7.06
C ALA A 13 -13.87 9.11 -7.56
N ILE A 14 -13.69 10.03 -8.53
CA ILE A 14 -12.35 10.40 -9.03
C ILE A 14 -11.56 11.10 -7.92
N THR A 15 -12.15 12.06 -7.23
CA THR A 15 -11.50 12.78 -6.12
C THR A 15 -11.15 11.84 -4.98
N ASN A 16 -12.05 10.94 -4.57
CA ASN A 16 -11.75 9.93 -3.56
C ASN A 16 -10.60 9.00 -3.98
N ALA A 17 -10.54 8.62 -5.26
CA ALA A 17 -9.43 7.83 -5.78
C ALA A 17 -8.10 8.61 -5.75
N MET A 18 -8.12 9.92 -6.06
CA MET A 18 -6.94 10.78 -5.97
C MET A 18 -6.46 10.96 -4.53
N LEU A 19 -7.37 11.14 -3.58
CA LEU A 19 -7.03 11.26 -2.15
C LEU A 19 -6.37 9.97 -1.64
N LYS A 20 -6.91 8.80 -1.99
CA LYS A 20 -6.26 7.52 -1.64
C LYS A 20 -4.86 7.38 -2.25
N LEU A 21 -4.66 7.81 -3.49
CA LEU A 21 -3.32 7.80 -4.11
C LEU A 21 -2.38 8.81 -3.44
N LEU A 22 -2.90 9.96 -3.01
CA LEU A 22 -2.16 10.94 -2.23
C LEU A 22 -1.68 10.34 -0.90
N ASP A 23 -2.56 9.67 -0.17
CA ASP A 23 -2.23 9.04 1.11
C ASP A 23 -1.19 7.92 0.95
N LEU A 24 -1.24 7.18 -0.16
CA LEU A 24 -0.36 6.03 -0.42
C LEU A 24 1.02 6.40 -0.97
N TYR A 25 1.12 7.40 -1.85
CA TYR A 25 2.35 7.72 -2.57
C TYR A 25 2.94 9.09 -2.20
N GLY A 26 2.15 9.96 -1.55
CA GLY A 26 2.54 11.32 -1.20
C GLY A 26 2.34 12.33 -2.33
N ALA A 27 2.38 13.61 -1.96
CA ALA A 27 2.04 14.73 -2.85
C ALA A 27 2.99 14.86 -4.05
N GLN A 28 4.30 14.70 -3.81
CA GLN A 28 5.32 14.87 -4.85
C GLN A 28 5.18 13.85 -5.98
N GLU A 29 4.94 12.58 -5.62
CA GLU A 29 4.77 11.51 -6.59
C GLU A 29 3.43 11.62 -7.33
N LEU A 30 2.36 11.97 -6.62
CA LEU A 30 1.06 12.19 -7.23
C LEU A 30 1.13 13.34 -8.25
N GLN A 31 1.77 14.45 -7.91
CA GLN A 31 1.91 15.59 -8.82
C GLN A 31 2.65 15.19 -10.10
N ALA A 32 3.83 14.56 -9.98
CA ALA A 32 4.59 14.13 -11.14
C ALA A 32 3.82 13.14 -12.01
N ALA A 33 3.06 12.23 -11.40
CA ALA A 33 2.24 11.27 -12.13
C ALA A 33 1.04 11.91 -12.83
N VAL A 34 0.43 12.92 -12.22
CA VAL A 34 -0.66 13.70 -12.84
C VAL A 34 -0.13 14.50 -14.04
N GLU A 35 1.01 15.18 -13.89
CA GLU A 35 1.64 15.92 -14.98
C GLU A 35 1.95 15.00 -16.16
N GLU A 36 2.57 13.84 -15.92
CA GLU A 36 2.90 12.86 -16.95
C GLU A 36 1.63 12.29 -17.62
N ALA A 37 0.60 11.94 -16.84
CA ALA A 37 -0.67 11.45 -17.38
C ALA A 37 -1.37 12.50 -18.26
N LEU A 38 -1.33 13.77 -17.87
CA LEU A 38 -1.90 14.87 -18.64
C LEU A 38 -1.15 15.11 -19.95
N HIS A 39 0.19 15.04 -19.93
CA HIS A 39 1.00 15.11 -21.15
C HIS A 39 0.68 13.96 -22.12
N ALA A 40 0.39 12.76 -21.59
CA ALA A 40 -0.03 11.60 -22.39
C ALA A 40 -1.50 11.68 -22.88
N GLY A 41 -2.23 12.77 -22.58
CA GLY A 41 -3.63 12.94 -22.96
C GLY A 41 -4.61 12.10 -22.14
N ALA A 42 -4.15 11.46 -21.06
CA ALA A 42 -4.97 10.63 -20.20
C ALA A 42 -5.72 11.48 -19.17
N SER A 43 -7.04 11.34 -19.11
CA SER A 43 -7.90 12.20 -18.27
C SER A 43 -8.43 11.54 -16.99
N HIS A 44 -7.98 10.33 -16.65
CA HIS A 44 -8.67 9.42 -15.71
C HIS A 44 -7.74 9.02 -14.55
N SER A 45 -8.34 8.75 -13.39
CA SER A 45 -7.61 8.31 -12.19
C SER A 45 -6.77 7.05 -12.38
N ARG A 46 -7.21 6.14 -13.27
CA ARG A 46 -6.49 4.91 -13.59
C ARG A 46 -5.13 5.18 -14.24
N SER A 47 -5.05 6.12 -15.17
CA SER A 47 -3.80 6.43 -15.86
C SER A 47 -2.76 7.05 -14.91
N VAL A 48 -3.23 7.86 -13.95
CA VAL A 48 -2.37 8.38 -12.87
C VAL A 48 -1.84 7.23 -12.00
N ARG A 49 -2.68 6.24 -11.67
CA ARG A 49 -2.25 5.02 -10.96
C ARG A 49 -1.21 4.23 -11.76
N ASP A 50 -1.41 4.06 -13.07
CA ASP A 50 -0.48 3.31 -13.92
C ASP A 50 0.89 4.00 -13.99
N VAL A 51 0.90 5.34 -14.06
CA VAL A 51 2.14 6.14 -14.00
C VAL A 51 2.81 6.01 -12.63
N LEU A 52 2.06 6.14 -11.53
CA LEU A 52 2.59 6.00 -10.17
C LEU A 52 3.25 4.63 -9.97
N GLU A 53 2.62 3.57 -10.46
CA GLU A 53 3.14 2.22 -10.31
C GLU A 53 4.42 2.00 -11.12
N ARG A 54 4.47 2.50 -12.36
CA ARG A 54 5.72 2.49 -13.15
C ARG A 54 6.85 3.22 -12.43
N ARG A 55 6.58 4.41 -11.89
CA ARG A 55 7.58 5.22 -11.16
C ARG A 55 8.05 4.53 -9.88
N ARG A 56 7.13 3.89 -9.14
CA ARG A 56 7.44 3.10 -7.95
C ARG A 56 8.38 1.94 -8.28
N VAL A 57 8.03 1.15 -9.31
CA VAL A 57 8.85 0.01 -9.75
C VAL A 57 10.24 0.48 -10.20
N ALA A 58 10.32 1.57 -10.96
CA ALA A 58 11.60 2.12 -11.42
C ALA A 58 12.53 2.54 -10.26
N ARG A 59 11.97 2.92 -9.11
CA ARG A 59 12.73 3.25 -7.89
C ARG A 59 13.01 2.04 -6.98
N GLY A 60 12.51 0.86 -7.32
CA GLY A 60 12.62 -0.33 -6.46
C GLY A 60 11.89 -0.21 -5.13
N ALA A 61 10.92 0.71 -5.00
CA ALA A 61 10.19 0.91 -3.75
C ALA A 61 9.25 -0.29 -3.48
N PRO A 62 9.04 -0.70 -2.21
CA PRO A 62 8.09 -1.75 -1.86
C PRO A 62 6.64 -1.35 -2.21
N PRO A 63 5.69 -2.31 -2.30
CA PRO A 63 4.29 -1.99 -2.59
C PRO A 63 3.75 -1.00 -1.56
N PRO A 64 2.94 0.00 -1.96
CA PRO A 64 2.37 0.94 -1.02
C PRO A 64 1.33 0.18 -0.19
N VAL A 65 1.63 -0.01 1.09
CA VAL A 65 0.72 -0.62 2.06
C VAL A 65 -0.02 0.51 2.75
N GLU A 66 -1.35 0.47 2.72
CA GLU A 66 -2.19 1.42 3.43
C GLU A 66 -2.04 1.17 4.94
N THR A 67 -1.19 1.94 5.62
CA THR A 67 -0.95 1.82 7.07
C THR A 67 -1.90 2.70 7.87
N SER A 68 -3.20 2.64 7.57
CA SER A 68 -4.20 3.20 8.47
C SER A 68 -4.50 2.21 9.59
N LEU A 69 -3.53 2.04 10.50
CA LEU A 69 -3.73 1.30 11.73
C LEU A 69 -4.49 2.18 12.71
N PRO A 70 -5.64 1.73 13.24
CA PRO A 70 -6.33 2.44 14.31
C PRO A 70 -5.39 2.72 15.49
N GLU A 71 -5.60 3.83 16.18
CA GLU A 71 -4.70 4.27 17.27
C GLU A 71 -4.48 3.17 18.33
N HIS A 72 -5.54 2.43 18.67
CA HIS A 72 -5.46 1.32 19.63
C HIS A 72 -4.60 0.14 19.15
N VAL A 73 -4.41 -0.03 17.84
CA VAL A 73 -3.50 -1.04 17.26
C VAL A 73 -2.08 -0.50 17.25
N ARG A 74 -1.87 0.76 16.87
CA ARG A 74 -0.57 1.43 16.95
C ARG A 74 0.00 1.42 18.37
N ARG A 75 -0.84 1.61 19.40
CA ARG A 75 -0.41 1.50 20.81
C ARG A 75 0.06 0.11 21.22
N LYS A 76 -0.35 -0.93 20.48
CA LYS A 76 0.06 -2.32 20.70
C LYS A 76 1.30 -2.70 19.89
N ASP A 77 1.83 -1.79 19.08
CA ASP A 77 3.08 -1.97 18.33
C ASP A 77 4.27 -1.83 19.27
N THR A 78 4.38 -2.79 20.18
CA THR A 78 5.49 -2.93 21.13
C THR A 78 6.33 -4.13 20.72
N THR A 79 7.64 -4.07 20.97
CA THR A 79 8.53 -5.22 20.77
C THR A 79 8.04 -6.38 21.61
N VAL A 80 7.49 -7.41 20.95
CA VAL A 80 7.08 -8.66 21.62
C VAL A 80 8.33 -9.36 22.11
N ARG A 81 8.40 -9.67 23.41
CA ARG A 81 9.46 -10.55 23.93
C ARG A 81 9.17 -11.97 23.44
N PRO A 82 10.04 -12.59 22.64
CA PRO A 82 9.85 -13.97 22.25
C PRO A 82 9.93 -14.87 23.49
N HIS A 83 9.08 -15.89 23.56
CA HIS A 83 9.20 -16.94 24.57
C HIS A 83 10.49 -17.74 24.35
N ARG A 84 11.06 -18.28 25.43
CA ARG A 84 12.19 -19.20 25.32
C ARG A 84 11.73 -20.46 24.60
N LEU A 85 12.47 -20.88 23.58
CA LEU A 85 12.12 -22.00 22.71
C LEU A 85 12.64 -23.35 23.23
N ASP A 86 13.38 -23.36 24.33
CA ASP A 86 13.94 -24.54 25.00
C ASP A 86 12.87 -25.56 25.45
N SER A 87 11.62 -25.13 25.63
CA SER A 87 10.50 -26.05 25.87
C SER A 87 10.16 -26.92 24.65
N TYR A 88 10.45 -26.47 23.43
CA TYR A 88 10.19 -27.25 22.21
C TYR A 88 11.19 -28.40 22.02
N ASP A 89 12.39 -28.29 22.58
CA ASP A 89 13.40 -29.35 22.56
C ASP A 89 12.92 -30.62 23.28
N GLN A 90 11.91 -30.50 24.16
CA GLN A 90 11.31 -31.63 24.85
C GLN A 90 10.38 -32.46 23.94
N LEU A 91 9.82 -31.85 22.89
CA LEU A 91 8.91 -32.53 21.95
C LEU A 91 9.66 -33.48 21.02
N THR A 92 10.96 -33.29 20.81
CA THR A 92 11.82 -34.20 20.03
C THR A 92 12.42 -35.32 20.88
N LEU A 93 12.38 -35.21 22.21
CA LEU A 93 12.92 -36.19 23.14
C LEU A 93 11.92 -37.28 23.57
N GLY A 94 10.61 -37.03 23.44
CA GLY A 94 9.56 -37.98 23.84
C GLY A 94 9.18 -39.06 22.81
N GLY A 95 9.82 -39.08 21.63
CA GLY A 95 9.53 -40.05 20.57
C GLY A 95 10.48 -41.25 20.52
N LYS A 96 11.22 -41.53 21.60
CA LYS A 96 12.26 -42.55 21.64
C LYS A 96 12.03 -43.57 22.76
N ASP A 97 10.78 -43.94 23.01
CA ASP A 97 10.40 -45.08 23.83
C ASP A 97 9.21 -45.77 23.16
N ASP A 98 9.50 -46.67 22.22
CA ASP A 98 8.65 -47.78 21.79
C ASP A 98 9.60 -48.75 21.05
N GLU A 99 10.35 -49.54 21.83
CA GLU A 99 11.05 -50.77 21.39
C GLU A 99 10.12 -51.98 21.61
#